data_AF-A0A7L1Y3J7-F1
#
_entry.id   AF-A0A7L1Y3J7-F1
#
_cell.length_a   1.000
_cell.length_b   1.000
_cell.length_c   1.000
_cell.angle_alpha   90.00
_cell.angle_beta   90.00
_cell.angle_gamma   90.00
#
_symmetry.space_group_name_H-M   'P 1'
#
loop_
_entity.id
_entity.type
_entity.pdbx_description
1 polymer ?
#
loop_
_entity_poly.entity_id
_entity_poly.type
_entity_poly.pdbx_seq_one_letter_code
_entity_poly.pdbx_strand_id
1 'polypeptide(L)' 'IEVKWLKNGREETEHVVSTEVMQNGDWTYQVLVMLETTPQRGDTYTCQVEHASLEHPLAQHW' A
#
# COMPACT_ATOMS: atom_id res chain seq x y z
N ILE A 1 7.89 7.25 3.39
CA ILE A 1 6.85 6.21 3.51
C ILE A 1 6.90 5.38 2.24
N GLU A 2 6.77 4.07 2.36
CA GLU A 2 6.63 3.16 1.24
C GLU A 2 5.36 2.33 1.46
N VAL A 3 4.56 2.17 0.43
CA VAL A 3 3.29 1.43 0.50
C VAL A 3 3.28 0.41 -0.62
N LYS A 4 3.11 -0.86 -0.26
CA LYS A 4 3.15 -2.01 -1.17
C LYS A 4 1.82 -2.72 -1.14
N TRP A 5 1.41 -3.26 -2.30
CA TRP A 5 0.35 -4.24 -2.36
C TRP A 5 0.96 -5.63 -2.47
N LEU A 6 0.44 -6.56 -1.68
CA LEU A 6 0.74 -7.97 -1.82
C LEU A 6 -0.51 -8.70 -2.26
N LYS A 7 -0.43 -9.42 -3.38
CA LYS A 7 -1.43 -10.38 -3.82
C LYS A 7 -0.93 -11.79 -3.48
N ASN A 8 -1.68 -12.52 -2.65
CA ASN A 8 -1.32 -13.87 -2.22
C ASN A 8 0.08 -13.95 -1.58
N GLY A 9 0.44 -12.92 -0.80
CA GLY A 9 1.73 -12.80 -0.12
C GLY A 9 2.91 -12.45 -1.04
N ARG A 10 2.68 -12.17 -2.33
CA ARG A 10 3.69 -11.69 -3.27
C ARG A 10 3.45 -10.24 -3.61
N GLU A 11 4.52 -9.45 -3.61
CA GLU A 11 4.45 -8.04 -3.99
C GLU A 11 3.94 -7.90 -5.43
N GLU A 12 2.97 -7.02 -5.62
CA GLU A 12 2.36 -6.66 -6.89
C GLU A 12 2.81 -5.26 -7.26
N THR A 13 3.32 -5.09 -8.47
CA THR A 13 3.82 -3.79 -8.96
C THR A 13 3.28 -3.43 -10.33
N GLU A 14 2.81 -4.42 -11.12
CA GLU A 14 2.41 -4.19 -12.51
C GLU A 14 1.13 -3.34 -12.59
N HIS A 15 0.21 -3.56 -11.66
CA HIS A 15 -1.08 -2.88 -11.64
C HIS A 15 -1.24 -1.93 -10.44
N VAL A 16 -0.12 -1.50 -9.87
CA VAL A 16 -0.10 -0.54 -8.77
C VAL A 16 0.11 0.87 -9.31
N VAL A 17 -0.79 1.76 -8.93
CA VAL A 17 -0.72 3.19 -9.24
C VAL A 17 -0.67 4.00 -7.94
N SER A 18 0.27 4.93 -7.88
CA SER A 18 0.46 5.81 -6.73
C SER A 18 0.25 7.27 -7.12
N THR A 19 -0.35 8.05 -6.23
CA THR A 19 -0.23 9.51 -6.30
C THR A 19 1.19 9.93 -5.93
N GLU A 20 1.55 11.16 -6.25
CA GLU A 20 2.68 11.81 -5.57
C GLU A 20 2.38 11.96 -4.07
N VAL A 21 3.44 12.16 -3.27
CA VAL A 21 3.29 12.47 -1.84
C VAL A 21 2.80 13.90 -1.69
N MET A 22 1.61 14.07 -1.10
CA MET A 22 0.96 15.37 -0.93
C MET A 22 1.10 15.86 0.52
N GLN A 23 1.28 17.17 0.69
CA GLN A 23 1.31 17.81 2.01
C GLN A 23 -0.11 18.18 2.48
N ASN A 24 -0.40 17.96 3.76
CA ASN A 24 -1.72 18.24 4.34
C ASN A 24 -1.82 19.65 4.97
N GLY A 25 -0.71 20.38 5.09
CA GLY A 25 -0.69 21.73 5.67
C GLY A 25 -0.54 21.79 7.19
N ASP A 26 -0.45 20.63 7.86
CA ASP A 26 -0.24 20.46 9.30
C ASP A 26 1.06 19.69 9.62
N TRP A 27 2.03 19.73 8.70
CA TRP A 27 3.28 18.95 8.72
C TRP A 27 3.12 17.43 8.55
N THR A 28 1.91 16.97 8.26
CA THR A 28 1.69 15.59 7.83
C THR A 28 1.65 15.47 6.29
N TYR A 29 1.83 14.25 5.83
CA TYR A 29 1.87 13.90 4.42
C TYR A 29 0.91 12.76 4.15
N GLN A 30 0.42 12.67 2.92
CA GLN A 30 -0.43 11.58 2.46
C GLN A 30 0.02 11.07 1.09
N VAL A 31 -0.22 9.79 0.85
CA VAL A 31 -0.02 9.12 -0.44
C VAL A 31 -1.14 8.10 -0.61
N LEU A 32 -1.68 8.01 -1.82
CA LEU A 32 -2.68 7.01 -2.17
C LEU A 32 -2.07 6.01 -3.13
N VAL A 33 -2.09 4.73 -2.76
CA VAL A 33 -1.57 3.62 -3.56
C VAL A 33 -2.71 2.64 -3.84
N MET A 34 -3.07 2.50 -5.11
CA MET A 34 -4.19 1.70 -5.58
C MET A 34 -3.70 0.50 -6.37
N LEU A 35 -4.30 -0.66 -6.14
CA LEU A 35 -4.12 -1.85 -6.95
C LEU A 35 -5.33 -2.02 -7.87
N GLU A 36 -5.11 -1.94 -9.18
CA GLU A 36 -6.13 -2.25 -10.17
C GLU A 36 -6.13 -3.75 -10.47
N THR A 37 -7.17 -4.47 -10.06
CA THR A 37 -7.22 -5.93 -10.26
C THR A 37 -8.66 -6.41 -10.35
N THR A 38 -8.87 -7.61 -10.90
CA THR A 38 -10.14 -8.33 -10.84
C THR A 38 -10.03 -9.40 -9.76
N PRO A 39 -10.66 -9.23 -8.57
CA PRO A 39 -10.54 -10.19 -7.48
C PRO A 39 -11.09 -11.56 -7.88
N GLN A 40 -10.31 -12.61 -7.60
CA GLN A 40 -10.77 -13.98 -7.78
C GLN A 40 -11.03 -14.64 -6.43
N ARG A 41 -11.90 -15.64 -6.42
CA ARG A 41 -12.21 -16.38 -5.20
C ARG A 41 -10.94 -17.04 -4.66
N GLY A 42 -10.60 -16.70 -3.42
CA GLY A 42 -9.40 -17.23 -2.75
C GLY A 42 -8.17 -16.34 -2.90
N ASP A 43 -8.22 -15.28 -3.71
CA ASP A 43 -7.19 -14.25 -3.67
C ASP A 43 -7.22 -13.54 -2.29
N THR A 44 -6.04 -13.27 -1.77
CA THR A 44 -5.82 -12.47 -0.57
C THR A 44 -5.01 -11.24 -0.93
N TYR A 45 -5.37 -10.11 -0.31
CA TYR A 45 -4.72 -8.84 -0.57
C TYR A 45 -4.28 -8.21 0.74
N THR A 46 -3.05 -7.72 0.76
CA THR A 46 -2.49 -7.03 1.92
C THR A 46 -1.85 -5.73 1.46
N CYS A 47 -2.27 -4.62 2.05
CA CYS A 47 -1.57 -3.35 1.95
C CYS A 47 -0.50 -3.31 3.05
N GLN A 48 0.77 -3.20 2.68
CA GLN A 48 1.89 -3.11 3.61
C GLN A 48 2.45 -1.70 3.60
N VAL A 49 2.59 -1.09 4.77
CA VAL A 49 3.14 0.25 4.96
C VAL A 49 4.44 0.18 5.72
N GLU A 50 5.49 0.71 5.11
CA GLU A 50 6.81 0.90 5.72
C GLU A 50 7.06 2.38 5.99
N HIS A 51 7.41 2.70 7.23
CA HIS A 51 7.71 4.06 7.66
C HIS A 51 8.77 4.06 8.76
N ALA A 52 9.66 5.05 8.77
CA ALA A 52 10.78 5.11 9.70
C ALA A 52 10.35 5.19 11.19
N SER A 53 9.10 5.58 11.47
CA SER A 53 8.55 5.61 12.83
C SER A 53 7.94 4.29 13.28
N LEU A 54 7.87 3.28 12.41
CA LEU A 54 7.34 1.95 12.72
C LEU A 54 8.50 0.98 12.92
N GLU A 55 8.45 0.20 14.00
CA GLU A 55 9.45 -0.85 14.28
C GLU A 55 9.37 -2.00 13.27
N HIS A 56 8.16 -2.31 12.81
CA HIS A 56 7.86 -3.32 11.81
C HIS A 56 6.86 -2.78 10.77
N PRO A 57 6.84 -3.33 9.54
CA PRO A 57 5.85 -2.95 8.55
C PRO A 57 4.42 -3.16 9.06
N LEU A 58 3.55 -2.18 8.83
CA LEU A 58 2.13 -2.33 9.13
C LEU A 58 1.47 -3.09 7.98
N ALA A 59 0.78 -4.19 8.28
CA ALA A 59 0.06 -4.99 7.28
C ALA A 59 -1.45 -4.90 7.52
N GLN A 60 -2.19 -4.42 6.52
CA GLN A 60 -3.64 -4.34 6.52
C GLN A 60 -4.20 -5.30 5.48
N HIS A 61 -4.99 -6.28 5.92
CA HIS A 61 -5.70 -7.19 5.01
C HIS A 61 -6.97 -6.52 4.46
N TRP A 62 -7.26 -6.78 3.19
CA TRP A 62 -8.47 -6.35 2.49
C TRP A 62 -9.43 -7.53 2.28
#